data_AF-A0A6A5GZN7-F1
#
_entry.id   AF-A0A6A5GZN7-F1
#
_cell.length_a   1.000
_cell.length_b   1.000
_cell.length_c   1.000
_cell.angle_alpha   90.00
_cell.angle_beta   90.00
_cell.angle_gamma   90.00
#
_symmetry.space_group_name_H-M   'P 1'
#
loop_
_entity.id
_entity.type
_entity.pdbx_description
1 polymer ?
#
loop_
_entity_poly.entity_id
_entity_poly.type
_entity_poly.pdbx_seq_one_letter_code
_entity_poly.pdbx_strand_id
1 'polypeptide(L)'
;MKTRLEDVEAYALYHKVGLSRAGYKEVRTILNERHVPNPFPSLRSIRHEEKLHASRNLFRVERIQKSDGGKTKDVVVVQIVDLEKFLVEKLENLAQKDKLIFDESTGNNIWMCISGDKGGGEFKLCATIGNVVAPNSAYHIVPLGMFTDDERVEAIKEYLADTIEQLNNLTGLKLNIGGVIKSYPVEQYLAGDLKFQYQMIGHKGAAAKKSCMHCFSDGRVKIGSNERGRCLKARTETDYLLDSANEKNTNSVIPGSSFVFNNVRLANIVPPSLHILMGEAHRYGFKFLLDLAMDIDNKSTMKIDKSKKESDEKCKRGHEREGKRV
;
A
#
# COMPACT_ATOMS: atom_id res chain seq x y z
N MET A 1 -3.80 -38.49 -24.09
CA MET A 1 -2.94 -37.65 -23.24
C MET A 1 -2.95 -36.24 -23.82
N LYS A 2 -3.21 -35.20 -23.01
CA LYS A 2 -3.25 -33.81 -23.48
C LYS A 2 -1.82 -33.36 -23.82
N THR A 3 -1.58 -32.99 -25.08
CA THR A 3 -0.25 -32.64 -25.62
C THR A 3 -0.02 -31.14 -25.76
N ARG A 4 -1.06 -30.33 -25.56
CA ARG A 4 -1.03 -28.86 -25.59
C ARG A 4 -1.88 -28.27 -24.48
N LEU A 5 -1.40 -27.16 -23.94
CA LEU A 5 -2.16 -26.32 -23.02
C LEU A 5 -3.23 -25.57 -23.79
N GLU A 6 -4.39 -25.40 -23.16
CA GLU A 6 -5.38 -24.44 -23.58
C GLU A 6 -4.88 -23.00 -23.36
N ASP A 7 -5.48 -22.04 -24.06
CA ASP A 7 -5.07 -20.64 -24.02
C ASP A 7 -5.09 -20.09 -22.57
N VAL A 8 -6.14 -20.42 -21.80
CA VAL A 8 -6.27 -20.02 -20.38
C VAL A 8 -5.24 -20.68 -19.47
N GLU A 9 -4.90 -21.96 -19.71
CA GLU A 9 -3.91 -22.69 -18.91
C GLU A 9 -2.51 -22.10 -19.14
N ALA A 10 -2.17 -21.82 -20.39
CA ALA A 10 -0.91 -21.19 -20.76
C ALA A 10 -0.82 -19.74 -20.27
N TYR A 11 -1.93 -18.99 -20.31
CA TYR A 11 -2.02 -17.65 -19.75
C TYR A 11 -1.77 -17.64 -18.24
N ALA A 12 -2.40 -18.56 -17.51
CA ALA A 12 -2.18 -18.71 -16.07
C ALA A 12 -0.72 -19.08 -15.75
N LEU A 13 -0.15 -20.02 -16.51
CA LEU A 13 1.26 -20.42 -16.35
C LEU A 13 2.20 -19.24 -16.63
N TYR A 14 2.03 -18.57 -17.78
CA TYR A 14 2.80 -17.39 -18.20
C TYR A 14 2.92 -16.34 -17.09
N HIS A 15 1.81 -16.00 -16.44
CA HIS A 15 1.81 -15.05 -15.33
C HIS A 15 2.40 -15.63 -14.03
N LYS A 16 2.10 -16.88 -13.70
CA LYS A 16 2.61 -17.52 -12.47
C LYS A 16 4.12 -17.67 -12.46
N VAL A 17 4.73 -17.93 -13.62
CA VAL A 17 6.20 -18.03 -13.74
C VAL A 17 6.87 -16.68 -14.03
N GLY A 18 6.10 -15.59 -14.15
CA GLY A 18 6.62 -14.25 -14.36
C GLY A 18 7.34 -14.06 -15.69
N LEU A 19 6.92 -14.76 -16.75
CA LEU A 19 7.55 -14.61 -18.07
C LEU A 19 7.23 -13.25 -18.67
N SER A 20 8.24 -12.61 -19.26
CA SER A 20 8.00 -11.48 -20.17
C SER A 20 7.46 -12.01 -21.50
N ARG A 21 6.84 -11.14 -22.31
CA ARG A 21 6.41 -11.52 -23.67
C ARG A 21 7.58 -12.00 -24.54
N ALA A 22 8.77 -11.42 -24.36
CA ALA A 22 9.99 -11.85 -25.03
C ALA A 22 10.41 -13.25 -24.56
N GLY A 23 10.47 -13.46 -23.24
CA GLY A 23 10.81 -14.76 -22.66
C GLY A 23 9.83 -15.86 -23.07
N TYR A 24 8.52 -15.59 -23.09
CA TYR A 24 7.52 -16.54 -23.58
C TYR A 24 7.74 -16.92 -25.05
N LYS A 25 8.09 -15.95 -25.90
CA LYS A 25 8.40 -16.21 -27.31
C LYS A 25 9.67 -17.06 -27.44
N GLU A 26 10.69 -16.76 -26.66
CA GLU A 26 11.97 -17.48 -26.67
C GLU A 26 11.83 -18.93 -26.24
N VAL A 27 11.09 -19.21 -25.15
CA VAL A 27 10.77 -20.59 -24.72
C VAL A 27 10.12 -21.37 -25.86
N ARG A 28 9.16 -20.77 -26.57
CA ARG A 28 8.50 -21.42 -27.72
C ARG A 28 9.45 -21.65 -28.88
N THR A 29 10.33 -20.70 -29.18
CA THR A 29 11.36 -20.83 -30.22
C THR A 29 12.29 -22.00 -29.92
N ILE A 30 12.84 -22.09 -28.69
CA ILE A 30 13.75 -23.16 -28.27
C ILE A 30 13.10 -24.54 -28.45
N LEU A 31 11.84 -24.71 -28.02
CA LEU A 31 11.14 -25.98 -28.18
C LEU A 31 10.98 -26.38 -29.65
N ASN A 32 10.62 -25.43 -30.50
CA ASN A 32 10.46 -25.68 -31.93
C ASN A 32 11.81 -26.03 -32.59
N GLU A 33 12.88 -25.30 -32.28
CA GLU A 33 14.23 -25.54 -32.82
C GLU A 33 14.82 -26.88 -32.38
N ARG A 34 14.45 -27.35 -31.18
CA ARG A 34 14.87 -28.65 -30.65
C ARG A 34 13.94 -29.80 -31.04
N HIS A 35 12.98 -29.55 -31.91
CA HIS A 35 11.97 -30.53 -32.34
C HIS A 35 11.19 -31.17 -31.18
N VAL A 36 11.07 -30.45 -30.07
CA VAL A 36 10.23 -30.86 -28.93
C VAL A 36 8.79 -30.42 -29.22
N PRO A 37 7.78 -31.29 -29.05
CA PRO A 37 6.38 -30.88 -29.18
C PRO A 37 6.09 -29.66 -28.31
N ASN A 38 5.73 -28.54 -28.92
CA ASN A 38 5.50 -27.29 -28.22
C ASN A 38 4.10 -27.29 -27.59
N PRO A 39 3.98 -27.34 -26.25
CA PRO A 39 2.69 -27.39 -25.58
C PRO A 39 2.07 -25.99 -25.44
N PHE A 40 2.80 -24.92 -25.75
CA PHE A 40 2.39 -23.55 -25.50
C PHE A 40 1.68 -22.93 -26.72
N PRO A 41 0.49 -22.33 -26.53
CA PRO A 41 -0.23 -21.60 -27.57
C PRO A 41 0.52 -20.32 -27.97
N SER A 42 0.03 -19.67 -29.02
CA SER A 42 0.68 -18.50 -29.60
C SER A 42 0.74 -17.33 -28.61
N LEU A 43 1.74 -16.43 -28.75
CA LEU A 43 1.73 -15.16 -28.02
C LEU A 43 0.48 -14.33 -28.34
N ARG A 44 -0.13 -14.52 -29.52
CA ARG A 44 -1.40 -13.88 -29.88
C ARG A 44 -2.55 -14.38 -29.00
N SER A 45 -2.59 -15.68 -28.70
CA SER A 45 -3.54 -16.28 -27.76
C SER A 45 -3.37 -15.71 -26.35
N ILE A 46 -2.14 -15.63 -25.84
CA ILE A 46 -1.86 -15.00 -24.55
C ILE A 46 -2.33 -13.55 -24.52
N ARG A 47 -2.09 -12.77 -25.58
CA ARG A 47 -2.56 -11.38 -25.68
C ARG A 47 -4.08 -11.27 -25.83
N HIS A 48 -4.75 -12.32 -26.29
CA HIS A 48 -6.21 -12.38 -26.30
C HIS A 48 -6.73 -12.59 -24.87
N GLU A 49 -6.20 -13.57 -24.15
CA GLU A 49 -6.50 -13.81 -22.73
C GLU A 49 -6.19 -12.58 -21.86
N GLU A 50 -5.06 -11.91 -22.08
CA GLU A 50 -4.73 -10.63 -21.42
C GLU A 50 -5.84 -9.59 -21.65
N LYS A 51 -6.43 -9.50 -22.84
CA LYS A 51 -7.51 -8.53 -23.11
C LYS A 51 -8.84 -8.94 -22.48
N LEU A 52 -9.10 -10.24 -22.38
CA LEU A 52 -10.30 -10.78 -21.74
C LEU A 52 -10.25 -10.56 -20.22
N HIS A 53 -9.09 -10.77 -19.61
CA HIS A 53 -8.93 -10.75 -18.15
C HIS A 53 -8.36 -9.46 -17.57
N ALA A 54 -7.57 -8.70 -18.33
CA ALA A 54 -7.04 -7.39 -17.95
C ALA A 54 -7.75 -6.29 -18.75
N SER A 55 -9.03 -6.08 -18.43
CA SER A 55 -9.87 -5.08 -19.08
C SER A 55 -9.23 -3.68 -18.99
N ARG A 56 -9.04 -3.04 -20.16
CA ARG A 56 -8.59 -1.64 -20.24
C ARG A 56 -9.59 -0.67 -19.61
N ASN A 57 -10.83 -1.10 -19.43
CA ASN A 57 -11.91 -0.28 -18.90
C ASN A 57 -12.02 -0.37 -17.38
N LEU A 58 -11.17 -1.17 -16.72
CA LEU A 58 -11.15 -1.23 -15.26
C LEU A 58 -10.65 0.08 -14.65
N PHE A 59 -9.76 0.77 -15.35
CA PHE A 59 -9.18 2.03 -14.91
C PHE A 59 -9.38 3.13 -15.94
N ARG A 60 -9.71 4.33 -15.45
CA ARG A 60 -9.63 5.57 -16.21
C ARG A 60 -8.22 6.12 -16.10
N VAL A 61 -7.66 6.57 -17.23
CA VAL A 61 -6.31 7.15 -17.30
C VAL A 61 -6.42 8.56 -17.85
N GLU A 62 -5.89 9.52 -17.10
CA GLU A 62 -5.89 10.94 -17.45
C GLU A 62 -4.48 11.51 -17.36
N ARG A 63 -4.23 12.56 -18.15
CA ARG A 63 -2.99 13.32 -18.11
C ARG A 63 -3.31 14.77 -17.80
N ILE A 64 -2.87 15.23 -16.64
CA ILE A 64 -3.12 16.58 -16.13
C ILE A 64 -1.83 17.38 -16.27
N GLN A 65 -1.91 18.53 -16.91
CA GLN A 65 -0.78 19.48 -16.96
C GLN A 65 -0.83 20.40 -15.76
N LYS A 66 0.25 20.43 -14.97
CA LYS A 66 0.46 21.41 -13.91
C LYS A 66 1.59 22.36 -14.26
N SER A 67 1.42 23.63 -13.92
CA SER A 67 2.49 24.62 -13.92
C SER A 67 3.10 24.67 -12.52
N ASP A 68 4.37 24.32 -12.39
CA ASP A 68 5.13 24.42 -11.14
C ASP A 68 6.38 25.26 -11.38
N GLY A 69 6.49 26.40 -10.70
CA GLY A 69 7.62 27.33 -10.86
C GLY A 69 7.89 27.79 -12.30
N GLY A 70 6.84 27.89 -13.14
CA GLY A 70 6.96 28.30 -14.55
C GLY A 70 7.33 27.16 -15.51
N LYS A 71 7.46 25.92 -15.05
CA LYS A 71 7.63 24.73 -15.89
C LYS A 71 6.34 23.90 -15.91
N THR A 72 5.97 23.40 -17.08
CA THR A 72 4.86 22.47 -17.24
C THR A 72 5.32 21.05 -16.90
N LYS A 73 4.61 20.40 -15.98
CA LYS A 73 4.77 18.99 -15.62
C LYS A 73 3.50 18.24 -16.00
N ASP A 74 3.67 17.12 -16.69
CA ASP A 74 2.58 16.18 -16.90
C ASP A 74 2.47 15.25 -15.69
N VAL A 75 1.27 15.19 -15.12
CA VAL A 75 0.90 14.22 -14.10
C VAL A 75 -0.02 13.19 -14.74
N VAL A 76 0.39 11.93 -14.74
CA VAL A 76 -0.49 10.82 -15.12
C VAL A 76 -1.29 10.43 -13.90
N VAL A 77 -2.60 10.31 -14.05
CA VAL A 77 -3.54 9.88 -13.02
C VAL A 77 -4.28 8.64 -13.53
N VAL A 78 -4.37 7.62 -12.68
CA VAL A 78 -5.09 6.39 -12.96
C VAL A 78 -6.05 6.12 -11.80
N GLN A 79 -7.31 5.84 -12.09
CA GLN A 79 -8.34 5.60 -11.09
C GLN A 79 -9.24 4.43 -11.50
N ILE A 80 -9.68 3.62 -10.54
CA ILE A 80 -10.65 2.56 -10.79
C ILE A 80 -12.00 3.17 -11.17
N VAL A 81 -12.62 2.63 -12.22
CA VAL A 81 -13.88 3.17 -12.76
C VAL A 81 -15.06 2.80 -11.86
N ASP A 82 -15.14 1.53 -11.46
CA ASP A 82 -16.26 0.98 -10.69
C ASP A 82 -15.71 -0.02 -9.66
N LEU A 83 -15.46 0.49 -8.45
CA LEU A 83 -14.94 -0.25 -7.33
C LEU A 83 -15.92 -1.33 -6.84
N GLU A 84 -17.20 -0.98 -6.74
CA GLU A 84 -18.22 -1.89 -6.23
C GLU A 84 -18.33 -3.11 -7.13
N LYS A 85 -18.51 -2.89 -8.44
CA LYS A 85 -18.58 -3.98 -9.42
C LYS A 85 -17.33 -4.84 -9.40
N PHE A 86 -16.14 -4.23 -9.36
CA PHE A 86 -14.89 -4.96 -9.28
C PHE A 86 -14.83 -5.86 -8.03
N LEU A 87 -15.21 -5.32 -6.86
CA LEU A 87 -15.20 -6.08 -5.61
C LEU A 87 -16.22 -7.21 -5.62
N VAL A 88 -17.44 -6.99 -6.13
CA VAL A 88 -18.45 -8.04 -6.29
C VAL A 88 -17.91 -9.17 -7.14
N GLU A 89 -17.42 -8.89 -8.34
CA GLU A 89 -16.86 -9.90 -9.24
C GLU A 89 -15.70 -10.66 -8.59
N LYS A 90 -14.80 -9.95 -7.88
CA LYS A 90 -13.66 -10.55 -7.20
C LYS A 90 -14.08 -11.46 -6.03
N LEU A 91 -15.01 -11.01 -5.18
CA LEU A 91 -15.48 -11.75 -4.01
C LEU A 91 -16.32 -12.97 -4.41
N GLU A 92 -17.20 -12.83 -5.40
CA GLU A 92 -17.94 -13.97 -5.95
C GLU A 92 -17.00 -14.99 -6.59
N ASN A 93 -15.94 -14.55 -7.28
CA ASN A 93 -14.92 -15.46 -7.81
C ASN A 93 -14.13 -16.18 -6.70
N LEU A 94 -13.84 -15.50 -5.59
CA LEU A 94 -13.23 -16.13 -4.42
C LEU A 94 -14.17 -17.16 -3.81
N ALA A 95 -15.47 -16.86 -3.72
CA ALA A 95 -16.48 -17.78 -3.20
C ALA A 95 -16.62 -19.02 -4.09
N GLN A 96 -16.69 -18.86 -5.42
CA GLN A 96 -16.73 -19.96 -6.39
C GLN A 96 -15.51 -20.90 -6.32
N LYS A 97 -14.40 -20.44 -5.74
CA LYS A 97 -13.14 -21.18 -5.60
C LYS A 97 -12.91 -21.68 -4.17
N ASP A 98 -13.90 -21.57 -3.29
CA ASP A 98 -13.81 -21.92 -1.87
C ASP A 98 -12.68 -21.17 -1.14
N LYS A 99 -12.42 -19.92 -1.53
CA LYS A 99 -11.37 -19.06 -0.96
C LYS A 99 -11.90 -17.88 -0.16
N LEU A 100 -13.18 -17.54 -0.33
CA LEU A 100 -13.81 -16.51 0.47
C LEU A 100 -14.15 -17.07 1.84
N ILE A 101 -13.59 -16.49 2.89
CA ILE A 101 -13.70 -17.00 4.26
C ILE A 101 -14.47 -16.00 5.13
N PHE A 102 -15.38 -16.55 5.91
CA PHE A 102 -16.05 -15.85 7.01
C PHE A 102 -15.77 -16.64 8.28
N ASP A 103 -14.87 -16.14 9.13
CA ASP A 103 -14.46 -16.76 10.39
C ASP A 103 -14.93 -15.96 11.61
N GLU A 104 -14.51 -16.37 12.80
CA GLU A 104 -14.84 -15.68 14.05
C GLU A 104 -14.36 -14.22 14.08
N SER A 105 -13.24 -13.92 13.41
CA SER A 105 -12.67 -12.57 13.36
C SER A 105 -13.47 -11.68 12.43
N THR A 106 -13.76 -12.14 11.22
CA THR A 106 -14.49 -11.34 10.22
C THR A 106 -15.99 -11.29 10.47
N GLY A 107 -16.55 -12.29 11.18
CA GLY A 107 -17.99 -12.49 11.28
C GLY A 107 -18.62 -12.54 9.89
N ASN A 108 -19.68 -11.75 9.68
CA ASN A 108 -20.33 -11.58 8.37
C ASN A 108 -19.82 -10.36 7.57
N ASN A 109 -18.75 -9.69 8.02
CA ASN A 109 -18.25 -8.49 7.37
C ASN A 109 -17.25 -8.85 6.26
N ILE A 110 -17.26 -8.06 5.19
CA ILE A 110 -16.15 -8.00 4.24
C ILE A 110 -15.11 -7.04 4.81
N TRP A 111 -13.95 -7.56 5.16
CA TRP A 111 -12.81 -6.77 5.61
C TRP A 111 -12.05 -6.25 4.40
N MET A 112 -11.92 -4.93 4.31
CA MET A 112 -11.16 -4.26 3.27
C MET A 112 -10.15 -3.30 3.88
N CYS A 113 -8.86 -3.52 3.61
CA CYS A 113 -7.79 -2.69 4.10
C CYS A 113 -7.27 -1.75 3.00
N ILE A 114 -7.41 -0.44 3.20
CA ILE A 114 -6.91 0.61 2.31
C ILE A 114 -5.46 0.91 2.68
N SER A 115 -4.58 1.02 1.69
CA SER A 115 -3.16 1.31 1.88
C SER A 115 -2.61 2.20 0.77
N GLY A 116 -1.68 3.08 1.12
CA GLY A 116 -0.91 3.90 0.18
C GLY A 116 0.57 3.54 0.22
N ASP A 117 1.23 3.66 -0.93
CA ASP A 117 2.68 3.56 -1.05
C ASP A 117 3.23 4.63 -1.99
N LYS A 118 4.33 5.27 -1.58
CA LYS A 118 5.10 6.18 -2.42
C LYS A 118 6.44 5.56 -2.78
N GLY A 119 6.67 5.36 -4.06
CA GLY A 119 7.94 4.84 -4.59
C GLY A 119 8.21 5.37 -5.98
N GLY A 120 9.47 5.58 -6.35
CA GLY A 120 9.85 5.84 -7.76
C GLY A 120 9.29 7.13 -8.40
N GLY A 121 8.77 8.08 -7.62
CA GLY A 121 8.15 9.31 -8.14
C GLY A 121 6.64 9.21 -8.39
N GLU A 122 6.02 8.14 -7.93
CA GLU A 122 4.58 7.89 -8.03
C GLU A 122 4.00 7.50 -6.66
N PHE A 123 2.73 7.81 -6.49
CA PHE A 123 1.90 7.35 -5.38
C PHE A 123 0.91 6.31 -5.90
N LYS A 124 0.69 5.24 -5.13
CA LYS A 124 -0.28 4.19 -5.42
C LYS A 124 -1.22 4.01 -4.24
N LEU A 125 -2.52 4.00 -4.52
CA LEU A 125 -3.58 3.63 -3.58
C LEU A 125 -4.04 2.21 -3.91
N CYS A 126 -4.07 1.35 -2.90
CA CYS A 126 -4.49 -0.04 -3.02
C CYS A 126 -5.50 -0.41 -1.93
N ALA A 127 -6.27 -1.46 -2.18
CA ALA A 127 -7.06 -2.16 -1.17
C ALA A 127 -6.65 -3.64 -1.09
N THR A 128 -6.80 -4.24 0.08
CA THR A 128 -6.55 -5.66 0.32
C THR A 128 -7.79 -6.30 0.94
N ILE A 129 -8.18 -7.48 0.45
CA ILE A 129 -9.32 -8.24 0.99
C ILE A 129 -8.83 -9.11 2.16
N GLY A 130 -9.47 -8.97 3.32
CA GLY A 130 -9.15 -9.71 4.54
C GLY A 130 -9.74 -11.13 4.59
N ASN A 131 -10.85 -11.37 3.89
CA ASN A 131 -11.63 -12.62 3.90
C ASN A 131 -10.97 -13.77 3.10
N VAL A 132 -9.67 -14.00 3.31
CA VAL A 132 -8.86 -15.03 2.64
C VAL A 132 -7.78 -15.53 3.61
N VAL A 133 -7.22 -16.72 3.38
CA VAL A 133 -6.23 -17.34 4.29
C VAL A 133 -4.96 -16.50 4.48
N ALA A 134 -4.48 -15.84 3.42
CA ALA A 134 -3.22 -15.11 3.41
C ALA A 134 -3.43 -13.67 2.89
N PRO A 135 -4.10 -12.80 3.66
CA PRO A 135 -4.53 -11.49 3.17
C PRO A 135 -3.35 -10.57 2.83
N ASN A 136 -2.19 -10.76 3.48
CA ASN A 136 -0.96 -10.02 3.22
C ASN A 136 -0.20 -10.46 1.95
N SER A 137 -0.76 -11.38 1.15
CA SER A 137 -0.16 -11.80 -0.11
C SER A 137 -0.35 -10.76 -1.21
N ALA A 138 0.67 -10.56 -2.05
CA ALA A 138 0.62 -9.65 -3.20
C ALA A 138 -0.52 -9.98 -4.18
N TYR A 139 -1.01 -11.22 -4.20
CA TYR A 139 -2.13 -11.65 -5.05
C TYR A 139 -3.51 -11.12 -4.59
N HIS A 140 -3.60 -10.61 -3.36
CA HIS A 140 -4.83 -10.04 -2.80
C HIS A 140 -4.82 -8.51 -2.72
N ILE A 141 -3.70 -7.89 -3.11
CA ILE A 141 -3.60 -6.43 -3.25
C ILE A 141 -4.26 -6.01 -4.57
N VAL A 142 -5.20 -5.09 -4.46
CA VAL A 142 -5.98 -4.51 -5.56
C VAL A 142 -5.53 -3.07 -5.75
N PRO A 143 -4.91 -2.71 -6.88
CA PRO A 143 -4.68 -1.31 -7.22
C PRO A 143 -6.01 -0.60 -7.40
N LEU A 144 -6.18 0.55 -6.74
CA LEU A 144 -7.36 1.41 -6.86
C LEU A 144 -7.08 2.66 -7.67
N GLY A 145 -5.89 3.22 -7.51
CA GLY A 145 -5.45 4.35 -8.30
C GLY A 145 -3.98 4.68 -8.10
N MET A 146 -3.43 5.51 -8.97
CA MET A 146 -2.07 6.01 -8.84
C MET A 146 -1.93 7.37 -9.51
N PHE A 147 -0.91 8.12 -9.11
CA PHE A 147 -0.50 9.32 -9.83
C PHE A 147 1.00 9.58 -9.77
N THR A 148 1.56 10.25 -10.77
CA THR A 148 3.00 10.53 -10.90
C THR A 148 3.38 11.90 -10.32
N ASP A 149 3.02 12.15 -9.07
CA ASP A 149 3.32 13.38 -8.35
C ASP A 149 3.62 13.10 -6.87
N ASP A 150 3.93 14.16 -6.11
CA ASP A 150 4.20 14.04 -4.70
C ASP A 150 2.98 13.63 -3.88
N GLU A 151 3.16 12.63 -3.02
CA GLU A 151 2.22 12.23 -1.96
C GLU A 151 2.01 13.37 -0.95
N ARG A 152 1.00 14.19 -1.23
CA ARG A 152 0.39 15.18 -0.33
C ARG A 152 -1.10 14.88 -0.23
N VAL A 153 -1.71 15.17 0.92
CA VAL A 153 -3.14 14.88 1.15
C VAL A 153 -4.00 15.59 0.11
N GLU A 154 -3.66 16.83 -0.24
CA GLU A 154 -4.36 17.63 -1.24
C GLU A 154 -4.26 16.97 -2.63
N ALA A 155 -3.07 16.49 -3.01
CA ALA A 155 -2.87 15.80 -4.28
C ALA A 155 -3.62 14.46 -4.33
N ILE A 156 -3.66 13.71 -3.23
CA ILE A 156 -4.44 12.47 -3.14
C ILE A 156 -5.93 12.77 -3.29
N LYS A 157 -6.46 13.78 -2.57
CA LYS A 157 -7.87 14.20 -2.66
C LYS A 157 -8.23 14.75 -4.04
N GLU A 158 -7.33 15.46 -4.70
CA GLU A 158 -7.51 16.02 -6.04
C GLU A 158 -7.48 14.93 -7.12
N TYR A 159 -6.42 14.13 -7.15
CA TYR A 159 -6.19 13.17 -8.23
C TYR A 159 -6.96 11.87 -8.08
N LEU A 160 -7.30 11.46 -6.86
CA LEU A 160 -8.03 10.21 -6.60
C LEU A 160 -9.45 10.47 -6.06
N ALA A 161 -10.02 11.64 -6.36
CA ALA A 161 -11.32 12.09 -5.85
C ALA A 161 -12.42 11.03 -6.03
N ASP A 162 -12.64 10.56 -7.27
CA ASP A 162 -13.68 9.58 -7.59
C ASP A 162 -13.45 8.25 -6.87
N THR A 163 -12.19 7.82 -6.75
CA THR A 163 -11.85 6.58 -6.03
C THR A 163 -12.14 6.73 -4.53
N ILE A 164 -11.81 7.88 -3.94
CA ILE A 164 -12.07 8.18 -2.53
C ILE A 164 -13.58 8.27 -2.27
N GLU A 165 -14.34 8.89 -3.17
CA GLU A 165 -15.79 8.97 -3.08
C GLU A 165 -16.42 7.57 -3.10
N GLN A 166 -16.00 6.71 -4.04
CA GLN A 166 -16.46 5.31 -4.09
C GLN A 166 -16.14 4.56 -2.80
N LEU A 167 -14.93 4.70 -2.25
CA LEU A 167 -14.56 4.10 -0.96
C LEU A 167 -15.43 4.63 0.19
N ASN A 168 -15.73 5.93 0.22
CA ASN A 168 -16.56 6.54 1.24
C ASN A 168 -18.04 6.15 1.14
N ASN A 169 -18.51 5.80 -0.05
CA ASN A 169 -19.87 5.30 -0.26
C ASN A 169 -19.99 3.79 -0.05
N LEU A 170 -18.86 3.06 -0.03
CA LEU A 170 -18.82 1.60 0.13
C LEU A 170 -19.03 1.17 1.59
N THR A 171 -20.30 1.00 1.96
CA THR A 171 -20.72 0.55 3.31
C THR A 171 -21.15 -0.91 3.36
N GLY A 172 -21.45 -1.51 2.20
CA GLY A 172 -21.87 -2.91 2.07
C GLY A 172 -21.86 -3.36 0.61
N LEU A 173 -21.89 -4.67 0.40
CA LEU A 173 -21.90 -5.31 -0.92
C LEU A 173 -23.01 -6.35 -1.00
N LYS A 174 -23.69 -6.43 -2.15
CA LYS A 174 -24.60 -7.53 -2.47
C LYS A 174 -23.85 -8.58 -3.27
N LEU A 175 -23.71 -9.77 -2.72
CA LEU A 175 -22.97 -10.88 -3.36
C LEU A 175 -23.92 -12.04 -3.63
N ASN A 176 -23.77 -12.66 -4.81
CA ASN A 176 -24.36 -13.93 -5.18
C ASN A 176 -23.38 -15.07 -4.86
N ILE A 177 -23.60 -15.74 -3.73
CA ILE A 177 -22.78 -16.87 -3.29
C ILE A 177 -23.65 -18.12 -3.35
N GLY A 178 -23.29 -19.07 -4.22
CA GLY A 178 -24.03 -20.32 -4.38
C GLY A 178 -25.49 -20.14 -4.85
N GLY A 179 -25.78 -19.09 -5.62
CA GLY A 179 -27.13 -18.77 -6.09
C GLY A 179 -27.96 -17.93 -5.12
N VAL A 180 -27.43 -17.60 -3.94
CA VAL A 180 -28.10 -16.78 -2.93
C VAL A 180 -27.52 -15.37 -2.92
N ILE A 181 -28.37 -14.38 -3.17
CA ILE A 181 -28.02 -12.97 -3.06
C ILE A 181 -28.17 -12.54 -1.61
N LYS A 182 -27.07 -12.10 -0.99
CA LYS A 182 -27.06 -11.58 0.38
C LYS A 182 -26.24 -10.30 0.46
N SER A 183 -26.67 -9.39 1.33
CA SER A 183 -25.92 -8.17 1.67
C SER A 183 -24.91 -8.46 2.77
N TYR A 184 -23.67 -8.01 2.57
CA TYR A 184 -22.57 -8.11 3.51
C TYR A 184 -22.05 -6.69 3.83
N PRO A 185 -21.99 -6.28 5.12
CA PRO A 185 -21.37 -5.02 5.49
C PRO A 185 -19.88 -5.00 5.09
N VAL A 186 -19.38 -3.83 4.70
CA VAL A 186 -17.95 -3.62 4.44
C VAL A 186 -17.34 -2.90 5.63
N GLU A 187 -16.34 -3.53 6.23
CA GLU A 187 -15.55 -2.93 7.31
C GLU A 187 -14.19 -2.50 6.77
N GLN A 188 -13.92 -1.19 6.88
CA GLN A 188 -12.73 -0.58 6.30
C GLN A 188 -11.64 -0.39 7.34
N TYR A 189 -10.42 -0.76 6.95
CA TYR A 189 -9.19 -0.59 7.70
C TYR A 189 -8.23 0.32 6.94
N LEU A 190 -7.34 0.99 7.66
CA LEU A 190 -6.28 1.80 7.09
C LEU A 190 -4.92 1.22 7.46
N ALA A 191 -4.12 0.89 6.46
CA ALA A 191 -2.74 0.44 6.58
C ALA A 191 -1.83 1.23 5.62
N GLY A 192 -0.62 0.75 5.39
CA GLY A 192 0.46 1.50 4.73
C GLY A 192 1.47 2.01 5.76
N ASP A 193 2.50 2.74 5.32
CA ASP A 193 3.47 3.29 6.26
C ASP A 193 2.84 4.33 7.21
N LEU A 194 3.56 4.70 8.28
CA LEU A 194 3.05 5.68 9.25
C LEU A 194 2.78 7.05 8.61
N LYS A 195 3.59 7.46 7.64
CA LYS A 195 3.47 8.79 7.02
C LYS A 195 2.15 8.88 6.27
N PHE A 196 1.82 7.87 5.47
CA PHE A 196 0.54 7.76 4.79
C PHE A 196 -0.62 7.74 5.80
N GLN A 197 -0.55 6.90 6.83
CA GLN A 197 -1.61 6.81 7.84
C GLN A 197 -1.86 8.15 8.54
N TYR A 198 -0.80 8.87 8.95
CA TYR A 198 -0.91 10.19 9.54
C TYR A 198 -1.58 11.20 8.61
N GLN A 199 -1.20 11.19 7.34
CA GLN A 199 -1.77 12.07 6.32
C GLN A 199 -3.28 11.80 6.12
N MET A 200 -3.68 10.53 6.06
CA MET A 200 -5.08 10.15 5.80
C MET A 200 -6.04 10.48 6.95
N ILE A 201 -5.53 10.69 8.18
CA ILE A 201 -6.35 11.06 9.34
C ILE A 201 -6.15 12.51 9.80
N GLY A 202 -5.30 13.29 9.10
CA GLY A 202 -5.03 14.68 9.48
C GLY A 202 -4.09 14.85 10.68
N HIS A 203 -3.18 13.91 10.93
CA HIS A 203 -2.21 14.00 12.03
C HIS A 203 -0.89 14.66 11.57
N LYS A 204 -0.25 15.44 12.46
CA LYS A 204 1.04 16.14 12.18
C LYS A 204 2.25 15.19 12.05
N GLY A 205 2.07 13.90 12.33
CA GLY A 205 3.06 12.86 12.09
C GLY A 205 4.05 12.57 13.21
N ALA A 206 5.08 11.79 12.89
CA ALA A 206 6.02 11.21 13.86
C ALA A 206 6.90 12.24 14.59
N ALA A 207 7.10 13.43 14.00
CA ALA A 207 7.88 14.50 14.62
C ALA A 207 7.07 15.36 15.61
N ALA A 208 5.76 15.18 15.67
CA ALA A 208 4.89 15.99 16.50
C ALA A 208 5.00 15.64 17.99
N LYS A 209 4.62 16.60 18.86
CA LYS A 209 4.66 16.42 20.31
C LYS A 209 3.85 15.21 20.78
N LYS A 210 2.64 15.02 20.22
CA LYS A 210 1.75 13.89 20.49
C LYS A 210 1.69 12.99 19.25
N SER A 211 2.75 12.21 18.99
CA SER A 211 2.91 11.46 17.74
C SER A 211 2.05 10.20 17.62
N CYS A 212 1.49 9.68 18.72
CA CYS A 212 0.64 8.50 18.66
C CYS A 212 -0.76 8.86 18.13
N MET A 213 -1.27 8.09 17.16
CA MET A 213 -2.62 8.27 16.60
C MET A 213 -3.72 7.83 17.57
N HIS A 214 -3.40 6.92 18.50
CA HIS A 214 -4.39 6.30 19.38
C HIS A 214 -4.39 6.86 20.81
N CYS A 215 -3.44 7.73 21.19
CA CYS A 215 -3.41 8.30 22.55
C CYS A 215 -2.77 9.69 22.62
N PHE A 216 -2.91 10.33 23.77
CA PHE A 216 -2.34 11.65 24.07
C PHE A 216 -0.97 11.59 24.75
N SER A 217 -0.22 10.49 24.63
CA SER A 217 1.16 10.45 25.16
C SER A 217 2.05 11.45 24.41
N ASP A 218 2.97 12.09 25.14
CA ASP A 218 4.09 12.77 24.49
C ASP A 218 4.93 11.74 23.73
N GLY A 219 5.37 12.09 22.53
CA GLY A 219 6.20 11.26 21.67
C GLY A 219 7.65 11.20 22.16
N ARG A 220 8.42 10.25 21.61
CA ARG A 220 9.87 10.11 21.82
C ARG A 220 10.32 9.83 23.26
N VAL A 221 9.46 9.22 24.06
CA VAL A 221 9.86 8.64 25.36
C VAL A 221 10.88 7.52 25.10
N LYS A 222 11.96 7.45 25.89
CA LYS A 222 12.95 6.36 25.75
C LYS A 222 12.29 5.04 26.10
N ILE A 223 12.69 3.95 25.45
CA ILE A 223 12.13 2.62 25.75
C ILE A 223 12.29 2.22 27.22
N GLY A 224 13.38 2.62 27.87
CA GLY A 224 13.61 2.39 29.31
C GLY A 224 12.69 3.18 30.25
N SER A 225 11.95 4.17 29.72
CA SER A 225 10.90 4.91 30.43
C SER A 225 9.48 4.45 30.03
N ASN A 226 9.38 3.35 29.27
CA ASN A 226 8.10 2.73 28.96
C ASN A 226 7.61 1.94 30.18
N GLU A 227 6.47 2.34 30.73
CA GLU A 227 5.80 1.63 31.81
C GLU A 227 4.73 0.71 31.22
N ARG A 228 4.99 -0.61 31.25
CA ARG A 228 4.03 -1.61 30.76
C ARG A 228 2.76 -1.54 31.60
N GLY A 229 1.60 -1.53 30.92
CA GLY A 229 0.29 -1.48 31.59
C GLY A 229 -0.13 -0.09 32.06
N ARG A 230 0.65 0.96 31.77
CA ARG A 230 0.23 2.34 32.03
C ARG A 230 -1.08 2.64 31.29
N CYS A 231 -2.09 3.08 32.03
CA CYS A 231 -3.35 3.54 31.45
C CYS A 231 -3.11 4.86 30.72
N LEU A 232 -3.24 4.83 29.39
CA LEU A 232 -3.15 6.02 28.55
C LEU A 232 -4.57 6.40 28.12
N LYS A 233 -4.89 7.70 28.15
CA LYS A 233 -6.13 8.20 27.57
C LYS A 233 -6.10 7.92 26.06
N ALA A 234 -7.00 7.06 25.61
CA ALA A 234 -7.21 6.79 24.20
C ALA A 234 -7.80 8.01 23.49
N ARG A 235 -7.45 8.18 22.22
CA ARG A 235 -8.09 9.12 21.31
C ARG A 235 -9.34 8.48 20.72
N THR A 236 -10.29 9.33 20.36
CA THR A 236 -11.49 9.00 19.60
C THR A 236 -11.53 9.85 18.33
N GLU A 237 -12.41 9.49 17.40
CA GLU A 237 -12.72 10.28 16.21
C GLU A 237 -13.27 11.66 16.59
N THR A 238 -14.04 11.75 17.67
CA THR A 238 -14.54 13.02 18.22
C THR A 238 -13.40 13.91 18.71
N ASP A 239 -12.37 13.34 19.36
CA ASP A 239 -11.18 14.11 19.76
C ASP A 239 -10.46 14.69 18.54
N TYR A 240 -10.32 13.92 17.45
CA TYR A 240 -9.74 14.41 16.18
C TYR A 240 -10.55 15.57 15.59
N LEU A 241 -11.89 15.45 15.59
CA LEU A 241 -12.78 16.50 15.08
C LEU A 241 -12.63 17.81 15.88
N LEU A 242 -12.63 17.72 17.21
CA LEU A 242 -12.48 18.88 18.10
C LEU A 242 -11.10 19.52 17.99
N ASP A 243 -10.04 18.70 17.94
CA ASP A 243 -8.66 19.19 17.80
C ASP A 243 -8.44 19.85 16.42
N SER A 244 -9.04 19.30 15.36
CA SER A 244 -8.98 19.86 14.00
C SER A 244 -9.69 21.21 13.89
N ALA A 245 -10.81 21.41 14.59
CA ALA A 245 -11.52 22.69 14.63
C ALA A 245 -10.76 23.78 15.41
N ASN A 246 -9.73 23.42 16.19
CA ASN A 246 -8.95 24.33 17.01
C ASN A 246 -7.56 24.60 16.40
N GLU A 247 -7.36 25.78 15.83
CA GLU A 247 -6.08 26.22 15.25
C GLU A 247 -4.91 26.18 16.23
N LYS A 248 -5.18 26.34 17.53
CA LYS A 248 -4.16 26.36 18.60
C LYS A 248 -4.01 25.01 19.31
N ASN A 249 -4.56 23.92 18.76
CA ASN A 249 -4.46 22.60 19.40
C ASN A 249 -2.99 22.18 19.60
N THR A 250 -2.71 21.64 20.79
CA THR A 250 -1.39 21.06 21.13
C THR A 250 -1.36 19.55 20.91
N ASN A 251 -2.47 18.97 20.46
CA ASN A 251 -2.67 17.54 20.34
C ASN A 251 -2.22 16.97 19.00
N SER A 252 -1.46 17.75 18.23
CA SER A 252 -0.77 17.30 17.02
C SER A 252 -1.71 16.88 15.87
N VAL A 253 -2.91 17.45 15.83
CA VAL A 253 -3.86 17.33 14.71
C VAL A 253 -3.75 18.57 13.83
N ILE A 254 -3.81 18.40 12.52
CA ILE A 254 -3.72 19.48 11.53
C ILE A 254 -5.05 20.27 11.56
N PRO A 255 -5.03 21.61 11.76
CA PRO A 255 -6.25 22.40 11.75
C PRO A 255 -7.02 22.28 10.43
N GLY A 256 -8.35 22.17 10.49
CA GLY A 256 -9.23 22.01 9.32
C GLY A 256 -9.09 20.68 8.59
N SER A 257 -8.35 19.72 9.14
CA SER A 257 -8.23 18.38 8.57
C SER A 257 -9.41 17.48 8.93
N SER A 258 -9.60 16.44 8.13
CA SER A 258 -10.56 15.38 8.36
C SER A 258 -9.99 14.08 7.84
N PHE A 259 -10.59 12.97 8.25
CA PHE A 259 -10.26 11.67 7.66
C PHE A 259 -10.56 11.72 6.16
N VAL A 260 -9.66 11.17 5.35
CA VAL A 260 -9.84 11.05 3.90
C VAL A 260 -10.87 9.95 3.60
N PHE A 261 -10.79 8.85 4.37
CA PHE A 261 -11.71 7.71 4.29
C PHE A 261 -12.66 7.73 5.48
N ASN A 262 -13.89 8.19 5.27
CA ASN A 262 -14.89 8.45 6.32
C ASN A 262 -15.39 7.16 7.00
N ASN A 263 -15.30 6.02 6.32
CA ASN A 263 -15.73 4.73 6.85
C ASN A 263 -14.63 4.04 7.69
N VAL A 264 -13.41 4.57 7.70
CA VAL A 264 -12.33 4.05 8.54
C VAL A 264 -12.47 4.62 9.95
N ARG A 265 -12.62 3.73 10.92
CA ARG A 265 -12.58 4.07 12.35
C ARG A 265 -11.14 4.18 12.84
N LEU A 266 -10.91 4.99 13.88
CA LEU A 266 -9.62 5.12 14.54
C LEU A 266 -9.12 3.78 15.09
N ALA A 267 -10.03 2.94 15.57
CA ALA A 267 -9.72 1.57 16.01
C ALA A 267 -9.28 0.65 14.86
N ASN A 268 -9.63 0.99 13.62
CA ASN A 268 -9.34 0.19 12.42
C ASN A 268 -8.08 0.69 11.67
N ILE A 269 -7.29 1.58 12.28
CA ILE A 269 -5.96 1.93 11.77
C ILE A 269 -4.98 0.85 12.24
N VAL A 270 -4.40 0.15 11.28
CA VAL A 270 -3.55 -1.01 11.50
C VAL A 270 -2.10 -0.54 11.71
N PRO A 271 -1.47 -0.87 12.85
CA PRO A 271 -0.05 -0.57 13.05
C PRO A 271 0.81 -1.21 11.94
N PRO A 272 1.73 -0.45 11.31
CA PRO A 272 2.52 -0.96 10.20
C PRO A 272 3.65 -1.86 10.68
N SER A 273 3.31 -3.12 10.98
CA SER A 273 4.20 -4.09 11.64
C SER A 273 5.56 -4.23 10.97
N LEU A 274 5.60 -4.28 9.63
CA LEU A 274 6.87 -4.33 8.87
C LEU A 274 7.73 -3.09 9.14
N HIS A 275 7.15 -1.89 9.05
CA HIS A 275 7.87 -0.63 9.27
C HIS A 275 8.28 -0.44 10.74
N ILE A 276 7.48 -0.95 11.67
CA ILE A 276 7.84 -0.99 13.09
C ILE A 276 9.09 -1.88 13.27
N LEU A 277 9.06 -3.11 12.75
CA LEU A 277 10.20 -4.03 12.83
C LEU A 277 11.46 -3.45 12.18
N MET A 278 11.32 -2.84 10.99
CA MET A 278 12.42 -2.15 10.30
C MET A 278 12.98 -1.00 11.15
N GLY A 279 12.10 -0.20 11.78
CA GLY A 279 12.49 0.91 12.64
C GLY A 279 13.27 0.45 13.88
N GLU A 280 12.79 -0.61 14.54
CA GLU A 280 13.44 -1.22 15.70
C GLU A 280 14.80 -1.82 15.32
N ALA A 281 14.86 -2.62 14.24
CA ALA A 281 16.10 -3.22 13.73
C ALA A 281 17.13 -2.15 13.34
N HIS A 282 16.70 -1.08 12.66
CA HIS A 282 17.57 0.02 12.29
C HIS A 282 18.09 0.77 13.53
N ARG A 283 17.21 1.09 14.48
CA ARG A 283 17.57 1.89 15.66
C ARG A 283 18.46 1.16 16.65
N TYR A 284 18.15 -0.10 16.95
CA TYR A 284 18.81 -0.85 18.02
C TYR A 284 19.79 -1.91 17.51
N GLY A 285 19.65 -2.36 16.26
CA GLY A 285 20.60 -3.28 15.61
C GLY A 285 21.62 -2.52 14.77
N PHE A 286 21.21 -2.10 13.57
CA PHE A 286 22.15 -1.59 12.56
C PHE A 286 22.89 -0.33 12.98
N LYS A 287 22.19 0.67 13.54
CA LYS A 287 22.84 1.90 13.99
C LYS A 287 23.84 1.65 15.12
N PHE A 288 23.52 0.75 16.04
CA PHE A 288 24.43 0.38 17.11
C PHE A 288 25.69 -0.31 16.59
N LEU A 289 25.53 -1.28 15.67
CA LEU A 289 26.67 -1.97 15.05
C LEU A 289 27.52 -1.01 14.22
N LEU A 290 26.89 -0.08 13.49
CA LEU A 290 27.59 0.96 12.74
C LEU A 290 28.36 1.89 13.67
N ASP A 291 27.73 2.33 14.77
CA ASP A 291 28.38 3.16 15.79
C ASP A 291 29.60 2.46 16.39
N LEU A 292 29.49 1.16 16.72
CA LEU A 292 30.60 0.36 17.24
C LEU A 292 31.72 0.18 16.22
N ALA A 293 31.39 -0.13 14.97
CA ALA A 293 32.38 -0.26 13.89
C ALA A 293 33.14 1.06 13.68
N MET A 294 32.42 2.19 13.67
CA MET A 294 33.03 3.51 13.58
C MET A 294 33.97 3.80 14.76
N ASP A 295 33.61 3.40 15.97
CA ASP A 295 34.44 3.59 17.16
C ASP A 295 35.72 2.73 17.09
N ILE A 296 35.64 1.50 16.55
CA ILE A 296 36.80 0.62 16.32
C ILE A 296 37.71 1.16 15.21
N ASP A 297 37.12 1.64 14.12
CA ASP A 297 37.85 2.18 12.96
C ASP A 297 38.46 3.56 13.25
N ASN A 298 37.98 4.26 14.27
CA ASN A 298 38.52 5.55 14.69
C ASN A 298 39.89 5.39 15.36
N LYS A 299 40.95 5.40 14.54
CA LYS A 299 42.35 5.38 14.99
C LYS A 299 42.82 6.72 15.59
N SER A 300 41.94 7.71 15.71
CA SER A 300 42.26 9.04 16.27
C SER A 300 41.71 9.19 17.69
N THR A 301 42.37 10.00 18.52
CA THR A 301 41.88 10.36 19.86
C THR A 301 40.69 11.34 19.85
N MET A 302 40.23 11.77 18.67
CA MET A 302 39.09 12.68 18.55
C MET A 302 37.76 11.91 18.59
N LYS A 303 36.86 12.31 19.49
CA LYS A 303 35.48 11.80 19.50
C LYS A 303 34.78 12.16 18.19
N ILE A 304 34.21 11.17 17.51
CA ILE A 304 33.36 11.41 16.33
C ILE A 304 32.05 12.02 16.81
N ASP A 305 31.84 13.29 16.48
CA ASP A 305 30.62 14.02 16.85
C ASP A 305 29.40 13.54 16.04
N LYS A 306 28.19 13.66 16.61
CA LYS A 306 26.93 13.21 16.00
C LYS A 306 26.64 13.90 14.66
N SER A 307 27.10 15.13 14.50
CA SER A 307 26.99 15.94 13.28
C SER A 307 27.76 15.34 12.10
N LYS A 308 28.95 14.77 12.34
CA LYS A 308 29.74 14.06 11.32
C LYS A 308 29.09 12.71 10.96
N LYS A 309 28.51 12.00 11.93
CA LYS A 309 27.77 10.74 11.68
C LYS A 309 26.58 10.92 10.73
N GLU A 310 25.78 11.98 10.88
CA GLU A 310 24.65 12.27 9.97
C GLU A 310 25.10 12.70 8.56
N SER A 311 26.28 13.32 8.47
CA SER A 311 26.89 13.74 7.21
C SER A 311 27.33 12.54 6.38
N ASP A 312 28.01 11.58 7.03
CA ASP A 312 28.50 10.37 6.37
C ASP A 312 27.37 9.40 5.98
N GLU A 313 26.32 9.28 6.81
CA GLU A 313 25.12 8.50 6.46
C GLU A 313 24.38 9.08 5.25
N LYS A 314 24.28 10.41 5.13
CA LYS A 314 23.70 11.07 3.95
C LYS A 314 24.55 10.87 2.69
N CYS A 315 25.88 10.93 2.82
CA CYS A 315 26.80 10.75 1.71
C CYS A 315 26.75 9.30 1.15
N LYS A 316 26.74 8.29 2.04
CA LYS A 316 26.59 6.87 1.64
C LYS A 316 25.25 6.57 0.99
N ARG A 317 24.14 7.10 1.53
CA ARG A 317 22.80 6.96 0.91
C ARG A 317 22.69 7.68 -0.44
N GLY A 318 23.49 8.72 -0.68
CA GLY A 318 23.63 9.37 -1.97
C GLY A 318 24.27 8.46 -3.01
N HIS A 319 25.39 7.82 -2.68
CA HIS A 319 26.09 6.90 -3.58
C HIS A 319 25.30 5.62 -3.90
N GLU A 320 24.55 5.05 -2.95
CA GLU A 320 23.69 3.89 -3.23
C GLU A 320 22.51 4.21 -4.17
N ARG A 321 22.07 5.48 -4.22
CA ARG A 321 21.06 5.95 -5.18
C ARG A 321 21.63 6.16 -6.57
N GLU A 322 22.90 6.51 -6.69
CA GLU A 322 23.61 6.63 -7.97
C GLU A 322 23.99 5.26 -8.54
N GLY A 323 24.38 4.30 -7.70
CA GLY A 323 24.72 2.93 -8.12
C GLY A 323 23.54 2.08 -8.62
N LYS A 324 22.29 2.52 -8.42
CA LYS A 324 21.07 1.89 -8.97
C LYS A 324 20.60 2.52 -10.29
N ARG A 325 21.37 3.46 -10.86
CA ARG A 325 21.13 4.06 -12.19
C ARG A 325 22.08 3.50 -13.27
N VAL A 326 22.44 2.22 -13.16
CA VAL A 326 23.06 1.46 -14.25
C VAL A 326 22.17 0.27 -14.55
#